data_AF-A0A7Y4SXI4-F1
#
_entry.id   AF-A0A7Y4SXI4-F1
#
_cell.length_a   1.000
_cell.length_b   1.000
_cell.length_c   1.000
_cell.angle_alpha   90.00
_cell.angle_beta   90.00
_cell.angle_gamma   90.00
#
_symmetry.space_group_name_H-M   'P 1'
#
loop_
_entity.id
_entity.type
_entity.pdbx_description
1 polymer ?
#
loop_
_entity_poly.entity_id
_entity_poly.type
_entity_poly.pdbx_seq_one_letter_code
_entity_poly.pdbx_strand_id
1 'polypeptide(L)'
;MNVRLTAQQEELLRRLVSEGHYLSVGEALQAGLRLIEQDLAWKADARRKLEEGLEDVRACRVVDGEQAIQEILDDLDRRERREPA
;
A
#
# COMPACT_ATOMS: atom_id res chain seq x y z
N MET A 1 27.99 -1.78 4.16
CA MET A 1 27.56 -0.50 3.57
C MET A 1 27.77 0.57 4.62
N ASN A 2 28.44 1.68 4.31
CA ASN A 2 28.67 2.75 5.26
C ASN A 2 27.74 3.91 4.91
N VAL A 3 26.85 4.29 5.82
CA VAL A 3 25.84 5.32 5.60
C VAL A 3 26.09 6.43 6.61
N ARG A 4 26.10 7.69 6.16
CA ARG A 4 26.24 8.83 7.07
C ARG A 4 24.86 9.21 7.59
N LEU A 5 24.69 9.08 8.89
CA LEU A 5 23.50 9.50 9.60
C LEU A 5 23.75 10.85 10.27
N THR A 6 22.70 11.64 10.40
CA THR A 6 22.74 12.80 11.30
C THR A 6 22.69 12.31 12.75
N ALA A 7 23.16 13.14 13.69
CA ALA A 7 23.10 12.81 15.12
C ALA A 7 21.66 12.49 15.58
N GLN A 8 20.67 13.19 15.03
CA GLN A 8 19.25 12.93 15.32
C GLN A 8 18.78 11.56 14.81
N GLN A 9 19.23 11.14 13.62
CA GLN A 9 18.90 9.84 13.05
C GLN A 9 19.55 8.71 13.85
N GLU A 10 20.81 8.88 14.28
CA GLU A 10 21.46 7.91 15.16
C GLU A 10 20.73 7.76 16.49
N GLU A 11 20.33 8.88 17.11
CA GLU A 11 19.61 8.85 18.38
C GLU A 11 18.27 8.13 18.25
N LEU A 12 17.51 8.41 17.18
CA LEU A 12 16.26 7.70 16.89
C LEU A 12 16.48 6.19 16.74
N LEU A 13 17.48 5.77 15.96
CA LEU A 13 17.74 4.36 15.74
C LEU A 13 18.23 3.65 17.01
N ARG A 14 19.07 4.32 17.82
CA ARG A 14 19.50 3.81 19.13
C ARG A 14 18.32 3.65 20.07
N ARG A 15 17.43 4.63 20.12
CA ARG A 15 16.22 4.59 20.93
C ARG A 15 15.33 3.40 20.56
N LEU A 16 15.04 3.21 19.27
CA LEU A 16 14.23 2.10 18.78
C LEU A 16 14.83 0.73 19.14
N VAL A 17 16.16 0.59 19.11
CA VAL A 17 16.83 -0.63 19.55
C VAL A 17 16.75 -0.80 21.08
N SER A 18 16.97 0.28 21.84
CA SER A 18 16.91 0.23 23.31
C SER A 18 15.51 -0.08 23.86
N GLU A 19 14.47 0.34 23.14
CA GLU A 19 13.07 0.03 23.44
C GLU A 19 12.66 -1.39 23.00
N GLY A 20 13.57 -2.12 22.33
CA GLY A 20 13.34 -3.49 21.89
C GLY A 20 12.49 -3.61 20.62
N HIS A 21 12.23 -2.51 19.91
CA HIS A 21 11.49 -2.55 18.64
C HIS A 21 12.27 -3.22 17.52
N TYR A 22 13.61 -3.18 17.58
CA TYR A 22 14.52 -3.85 16.65
C TYR A 22 15.76 -4.40 17.36
N LEU A 23 16.37 -5.46 16.82
CA LEU A 23 17.55 -6.10 17.38
C LEU A 23 18.84 -5.33 17.08
N SER A 24 18.84 -4.49 16.04
CA SER A 24 20.00 -3.68 15.66
C SER A 24 19.63 -2.42 14.88
N VAL A 25 20.56 -1.47 14.84
CA VAL A 25 20.46 -0.25 14.01
C VAL A 25 20.31 -0.62 12.52
N GLY A 26 21.01 -1.68 12.07
CA GLY A 26 20.92 -2.14 10.68
C GLY A 26 19.54 -2.67 10.32
N GLU A 27 18.91 -3.42 11.22
CA GLU A 27 17.54 -3.90 11.05
C GLU A 27 16.53 -2.74 11.05
N ALA A 28 16.64 -1.82 11.99
CA ALA A 28 15.77 -0.64 12.06
C ALA A 28 15.88 0.21 10.78
N LEU A 29 17.09 0.37 10.23
CA LEU A 29 17.32 1.06 8.98
C LEU A 29 16.68 0.33 7.78
N GLN A 30 16.83 -0.99 7.70
CA GLN A 30 16.21 -1.80 6.65
C GLN A 30 14.68 -1.75 6.73
N ALA A 31 14.12 -1.81 7.93
CA ALA A 31 12.68 -1.64 8.14
C ALA A 31 12.20 -0.27 7.67
N GLY A 32 12.95 0.79 7.98
CA GLY A 32 12.68 2.14 7.48
C GLY A 32 12.73 2.24 5.95
N LEU A 33 13.74 1.65 5.31
CA LEU A 33 13.84 1.60 3.84
C LEU A 33 12.67 0.85 3.21
N ARG A 34 12.27 -0.29 3.79
CA ARG A 34 11.10 -1.05 3.33
C ARG A 34 9.81 -0.23 3.40
N LEU A 35 9.62 0.59 4.44
CA LEU A 35 8.48 1.49 4.53
C LEU A 35 8.48 2.54 3.41
N ILE A 36 9.66 3.09 3.08
CA ILE A 36 9.82 4.03 1.97
C ILE A 36 9.50 3.36 0.63
N GLU A 37 10.01 2.15 0.41
CA GLU A 37 9.72 1.38 -0.81
C GLU A 37 8.22 1.10 -0.97
N GLN A 38 7.54 0.74 0.13
CA GLN A 38 6.09 0.51 0.13
C GLN A 38 5.30 1.78 -0.18
N ASP A 39 5.67 2.93 0.43
CA ASP A 39 5.02 4.22 0.16
C ASP A 39 5.23 4.66 -1.30
N LEU A 40 6.44 4.50 -1.84
CA LEU A 40 6.74 4.81 -3.23
C LEU A 40 5.94 3.92 -4.20
N ALA A 41 5.88 2.62 -3.93
CA ALA A 41 5.11 1.68 -4.74
C ALA A 41 3.60 2.00 -4.69
N TRP A 42 3.06 2.29 -3.51
CA TRP A 42 1.66 2.67 -3.33
C TRP A 42 1.32 3.96 -4.07
N LYS A 43 2.17 5.00 -3.97
CA LYS A 43 1.98 6.27 -4.69
C LYS A 43 2.03 6.09 -6.21
N ALA A 44 2.95 5.27 -6.70
CA ALA A 44 3.04 4.97 -8.12
C ALA A 44 1.79 4.24 -8.63
N ASP A 45 1.31 3.24 -7.89
CA ASP A 45 0.10 2.49 -8.24
C ASP A 45 -1.16 3.38 -8.19
N ALA A 46 -1.30 4.21 -7.16
CA ALA A 46 -2.40 5.16 -7.03
C ALA A 46 -2.41 6.17 -8.20
N ARG A 47 -1.24 6.71 -8.57
CA ARG A 47 -1.11 7.61 -9.74
C ARG A 47 -1.57 6.92 -11.01
N ARG A 48 -1.07 5.70 -11.26
CA ARG A 48 -1.45 4.89 -12.43
C ARG A 48 -2.96 4.68 -12.50
N LYS A 49 -3.59 4.25 -11.41
CA LYS A 49 -5.05 4.04 -11.33
C LYS A 49 -5.86 5.31 -11.57
N LEU A 50 -5.38 6.45 -11.07
CA LEU A 50 -6.01 7.75 -11.31
C LEU A 50 -5.89 8.16 -12.78
N GLU A 51 -4.73 7.97 -13.40
CA GLU A 51 -4.52 8.24 -14.83
C GLU A 51 -5.42 7.36 -15.70
N GLU A 52 -5.51 6.06 -15.41
CA GLU A 52 -6.43 5.12 -16.06
C GLU A 52 -7.89 5.57 -15.92
N GLY A 53 -8.34 5.88 -14.70
CA GLY A 53 -9.72 6.33 -14.47
C GLY A 53 -10.04 7.66 -15.16
N LEU A 54 -9.08 8.60 -15.23
CA LEU A 54 -9.26 9.85 -15.96
C LEU A 54 -9.37 9.62 -17.48
N GLU A 55 -8.62 8.66 -18.01
CA GLU A 55 -8.75 8.26 -19.42
C GLU A 55 -10.12 7.65 -19.70
N ASP A 56 -10.60 6.76 -18.82
CA ASP A 56 -11.93 6.16 -18.94
C ASP A 56 -13.04 7.20 -18.92
N VAL A 57 -12.97 8.19 -18.02
CA VAL A 57 -13.93 9.31 -17.99
C VAL A 57 -13.90 10.09 -19.30
N ARG A 58 -12.71 10.42 -19.82
CA ARG A 58 -12.58 11.16 -21.10
C ARG A 58 -13.11 10.38 -22.29
N ALA A 59 -12.99 9.06 -22.26
CA ALA A 59 -13.50 8.16 -23.29
C ALA A 59 -14.97 7.76 -23.08
N CYS A 60 -15.65 8.32 -22.07
CA CYS A 60 -17.00 7.92 -21.65
C CYS A 60 -17.14 6.42 -21.32
N ARG A 61 -16.06 5.76 -20.88
CA ARG A 61 -16.03 4.37 -20.39
C ARG A 61 -16.36 4.31 -18.90
N VAL A 62 -17.47 4.93 -18.52
CA VAL A 62 -17.95 4.98 -17.14
C VAL A 62 -19.29 4.28 -17.02
N VAL A 63 -19.58 3.78 -15.83
CA VAL A 63 -20.83 3.10 -15.50
C VAL A 63 -21.50 3.79 -14.31
N ASP A 64 -22.79 3.51 -14.12
CA ASP A 64 -23.50 3.90 -12.91
C ASP A 64 -22.93 3.14 -11.71
N GLY A 65 -22.47 3.88 -10.70
CA GLY A 65 -21.73 3.31 -9.58
C GLY A 65 -22.60 2.43 -8.68
N GLU A 66 -23.84 2.83 -8.41
CA GLU A 66 -24.75 2.02 -7.60
C GLU A 66 -25.11 0.72 -8.32
N GLN A 67 -25.39 0.79 -9.63
CA GLN A 67 -25.68 -0.41 -10.43
C GLN A 67 -24.48 -1.35 -10.49
N ALA A 68 -23.28 -0.84 -10.76
CA ALA A 68 -22.07 -1.65 -10.84
C ALA A 68 -21.76 -2.37 -9.50
N ILE A 69 -21.93 -1.67 -8.37
CA ILE A 69 -21.75 -2.28 -7.05
C ILE A 69 -22.80 -3.36 -6.81
N GLN A 70 -24.07 -3.10 -7.13
CA GLN A 70 -25.14 -4.08 -6.95
C GLN A 70 -24.89 -5.34 -7.78
N GLU A 71 -24.46 -5.20 -9.03
CA GLU A 71 -24.11 -6.34 -9.89
C GLU A 71 -22.99 -7.20 -9.31
N ILE A 72 -21.95 -6.58 -8.74
CA ILE A 72 -20.84 -7.29 -8.09
C ILE A 72 -21.33 -8.05 -6.85
N LEU A 73 -22.17 -7.43 -6.02
CA LEU A 73 -22.74 -8.07 -4.83
C LEU A 73 -23.64 -9.27 -5.21
N ASP A 74 -24.49 -9.09 -6.21
CA ASP A 74 -25.37 -10.16 -6.71
C ASP A 74 -24.57 -11.33 -7.30
N ASP A 75 -23.43 -11.05 -7.94
CA ASP A 75 -22.49 -12.05 -8.42
C ASP A 75 -21.81 -12.82 -7.29
N LEU A 76 -21.41 -12.13 -6.22
CA LEU A 76 -20.78 -12.74 -5.05
C LEU A 76 -21.75 -13.71 -4.34
N ASP A 77 -22.97 -13.25 -4.06
CA ASP A 77 -24.04 -14.07 -3.48
C ASP A 77 -24.35 -15.31 -4.32
N ARG A 78 -24.32 -15.17 -5.66
CA ARG A 78 -24.53 -16.30 -6.57
C ARG A 78 -23.39 -17.32 -6.51
N ARG A 79 -22.15 -16.90 -6.24
CA ARG A 79 -21.00 -17.81 -6.09
C ARG A 79 -21.07 -18.56 -4.77
N GLU A 80 -21.36 -17.87 -3.66
CA GLU A 80 -21.51 -18.51 -2.35
C GLU A 80 -22.63 -19.55 -2.34
N ARG A 81 -23.76 -19.28 -3.00
CA ARG A 81 -24.86 -20.26 -3.14
C ARG A 81 -24.51 -21.49 -3.99
N ARG A 82 -23.44 -21.44 -4.78
CA ARG A 82 -23.02 -22.52 -5.70
C ARG A 82 -21.91 -23.42 -5.15
N GLU A 83 -21.25 -23.06 -4.05
CA GLU A 83 -20.34 -23.95 -3.34
C GLU A 83 -21.13 -24.80 -2.33
N PRO A 84 -21.37 -26.10 -2.58
CA PRO A 84 -21.86 -26.99 -1.53
C PRO A 84 -20.74 -27.24 -0.51
N ALA A 85 -21.10 -27.21 0.77
CA ALA A 85 -20.24 -27.61 1.89
C ALA A 85 -19.80 -29.08 1.81
#